data_AF-A0A961Y2T1-F1
#
_entry.id   AF-A0A961Y2T1-F1
#
_cell.length_a   1.000
_cell.length_b   1.000
_cell.length_c   1.000
_cell.angle_alpha   90.00
_cell.angle_beta   90.00
_cell.angle_gamma   90.00
#
_symmetry.space_group_name_H-M   'P 1'
#
loop_
_entity.id
_entity.type
_entity.pdbx_description
1 polymer ?
#
loop_
_entity_poly.entity_id
_entity_poly.type
_entity_poly.pdbx_seq_one_letter_code
_entity_poly.pdbx_strand_id
1 'polypeptide(L)'
;MNQHAKIAEKQVDLRIGHSACPHDCPSTCALDVEIIDGTRIGRVHGAKENSYTAGVICAKVARYAERIHHPDRLLKPLIRGAAKGDGVWKDASWEAALDLVAEKFLAAEEKF
;
A
#
# COMPACT_ATOMS: atom_id res chain seq x y z
N MET A 1 -22.22 -42.47 -2.09
CA MET A 1 -22.88 -41.55 -1.13
C MET A 1 -21.93 -41.42 0.06
N ASN A 2 -21.18 -40.33 0.13
CA ASN A 2 -20.47 -39.85 1.33
C ASN A 2 -20.14 -38.39 1.06
N GLN A 3 -21.18 -37.55 1.20
CA GLN A 3 -21.05 -36.11 1.25
C GLN A 3 -20.58 -35.71 2.65
N HIS A 4 -19.80 -34.63 2.70
CA HIS A 4 -19.40 -33.88 3.90
C HIS A 4 -18.12 -34.35 4.62
N ALA A 5 -16.99 -34.26 3.92
CA ALA A 5 -15.74 -33.90 4.59
C ALA A 5 -15.90 -32.47 5.15
N LYS A 6 -15.89 -32.33 6.48
CA LYS A 6 -15.89 -31.02 7.14
C LYS A 6 -14.61 -30.28 6.77
N ILE A 7 -14.71 -29.25 5.95
CA ILE A 7 -13.63 -28.30 5.75
C ILE A 7 -13.46 -27.59 7.11
N ALA A 8 -12.28 -27.72 7.72
CA ALA A 8 -11.96 -26.99 8.93
C ALA A 8 -11.94 -25.49 8.56
N GLU A 9 -12.97 -24.75 8.98
CA GLU A 9 -13.01 -23.29 8.83
C GLU A 9 -11.95 -22.70 9.77
N LYS A 10 -10.87 -22.16 9.20
CA LYS A 10 -9.89 -21.39 9.94
C LYS A 10 -10.60 -20.11 10.41
N GLN A 11 -10.72 -19.92 11.73
CA GLN A 11 -11.22 -18.68 12.29
C GLN A 11 -10.27 -17.53 11.90
N VAL A 12 -10.80 -16.53 11.21
CA VAL A 12 -10.07 -15.34 10.76
C VAL A 12 -10.33 -14.20 11.74
N ASP A 13 -9.27 -13.55 12.22
CA ASP A 13 -9.42 -12.33 13.01
C ASP A 13 -9.67 -11.16 12.05
N LEU A 14 -10.89 -10.62 12.09
CA LEU A 14 -11.31 -9.51 11.24
C LEU A 14 -11.67 -8.32 12.13
N ARG A 15 -10.94 -7.21 11.95
CA ARG A 15 -11.25 -5.94 12.59
C ARG A 15 -11.30 -4.80 11.58
N ILE A 16 -11.97 -3.71 11.94
CA ILE A 16 -11.94 -2.47 11.15
C ILE A 16 -10.81 -1.57 11.67
N GLY A 17 -10.00 -1.05 10.76
CA GLY A 17 -9.07 0.04 11.00
C GLY A 17 -9.53 1.31 10.29
N HIS A 18 -9.25 2.46 10.88
CA HIS A 18 -9.60 3.76 10.30
C HIS A 18 -8.40 4.36 9.57
N SER A 19 -8.64 4.94 8.41
CA SER A 19 -7.60 5.59 7.61
C SER A 19 -8.18 6.75 6.80
N ALA A 20 -7.34 7.38 5.98
CA ALA A 20 -7.73 8.42 5.04
C ALA A 20 -7.31 8.01 3.62
N CYS A 21 -8.08 8.43 2.64
CA CYS A 21 -7.75 8.24 1.24
C CYS A 21 -6.44 8.96 0.89
N PRO A 22 -5.42 8.26 0.36
CA PRO A 22 -4.14 8.87 0.02
C PRO A 22 -4.15 9.57 -1.35
N HIS A 23 -5.29 9.57 -2.04
CA HIS A 23 -5.40 10.32 -3.29
C HIS A 23 -5.51 11.80 -3.00
N ASP A 24 -4.70 12.59 -3.71
CA ASP A 24 -4.75 14.04 -3.72
C ASP A 24 -5.96 14.53 -4.54
N CYS A 25 -7.15 14.28 -3.99
CA CYS A 25 -8.41 14.77 -4.52
C CYS A 25 -9.15 15.55 -3.43
N PRO A 26 -10.00 16.52 -3.81
CA PRO A 26 -10.68 17.38 -2.83
C PRO A 26 -11.60 16.62 -1.86
N SER A 27 -12.00 15.39 -2.20
CA SER A 27 -12.95 14.60 -1.39
C SER A 27 -12.37 14.12 -0.06
N THR A 28 -11.03 14.01 0.06
CA THR A 28 -10.32 13.67 1.31
C THR A 28 -11.00 12.58 2.16
N CYS A 29 -11.51 11.53 1.52
CA CYS A 29 -12.41 10.56 2.16
C CYS A 29 -11.77 9.89 3.38
N ALA A 30 -12.49 9.85 4.51
CA ALA A 30 -12.16 8.92 5.59
C ALA A 30 -12.61 7.50 5.23
N LEU A 31 -11.85 6.50 5.69
CA LEU A 31 -11.98 5.10 5.28
C LEU A 31 -12.13 4.17 6.48
N ASP A 32 -13.00 3.17 6.31
CA ASP A 32 -13.07 1.98 7.16
C ASP A 32 -12.45 0.81 6.38
N VAL A 33 -11.36 0.26 6.89
CA VAL A 33 -10.55 -0.76 6.21
C VAL A 33 -10.64 -2.07 6.99
N GLU A 34 -11.05 -3.15 6.33
CA GLU A 34 -10.94 -4.49 6.91
C GLU A 34 -9.46 -4.86 7.10
N ILE A 35 -9.09 -5.30 8.30
CA ILE A 35 -7.77 -5.83 8.64
C ILE A 35 -7.96 -7.30 9.02
N ILE A 36 -7.32 -8.16 8.24
CA ILE A 36 -7.40 -9.61 8.29
C ILE A 36 -6.12 -10.16 8.93
N ASP A 37 -6.27 -10.94 10.00
CA ASP A 37 -5.18 -11.58 10.75
C ASP A 37 -4.07 -10.58 11.12
N GLY A 38 -4.43 -9.30 11.35
CA GLY A 38 -3.50 -8.21 11.68
C GLY A 38 -2.47 -7.82 10.61
N THR A 39 -2.43 -8.51 9.46
CA THR A 39 -1.29 -8.43 8.51
C THR A 39 -1.69 -8.06 7.09
N ARG A 40 -2.97 -8.21 6.73
CA ARG A 40 -3.47 -7.89 5.38
C ARG A 40 -4.72 -7.03 5.47
N ILE A 41 -4.90 -6.18 4.47
CA ILE A 41 -6.18 -5.48 4.30
C ILE A 41 -7.14 -6.30 3.42
N GLY A 42 -8.43 -6.24 3.76
CA GLY A 42 -9.56 -6.75 2.98
C GLY A 42 -10.25 -5.63 2.21
N ARG A 43 -11.59 -5.60 2.27
CA ARG A 43 -12.38 -4.54 1.63
C ARG A 43 -12.09 -3.17 2.25
N VAL A 44 -12.18 -2.15 1.41
CA VAL A 44 -12.06 -0.75 1.81
C VAL A 44 -13.43 -0.10 1.61
N HIS A 45 -13.94 0.51 2.67
CA HIS A 45 -15.22 1.22 2.72
C HIS A 45 -14.98 2.70 3.00
N GLY A 46 -15.92 3.56 2.59
CA GLY A 46 -15.95 4.91 3.13
C GLY A 46 -16.43 4.86 4.57
N ALA A 47 -15.79 5.63 5.44
CA ALA A 47 -16.18 5.70 6.85
C ALA A 47 -17.59 6.27 6.98
N LYS A 48 -18.47 5.55 7.68
CA LYS A 48 -19.88 5.96 7.86
C LYS A 48 -20.00 7.27 8.64
N GLU A 49 -19.09 7.47 9.60
CA GLU A 49 -19.06 8.65 10.47
C GLU A 49 -18.56 9.91 9.76
N ASN A 50 -18.03 9.79 8.53
CA ASN A 50 -17.60 10.96 7.77
C ASN A 50 -18.80 11.64 7.10
N SER A 51 -19.33 12.68 7.75
CA SER A 51 -20.47 13.44 7.24
C SER A 51 -20.23 14.05 5.86
N TYR A 52 -18.99 14.40 5.52
CA TYR A 52 -18.66 15.03 4.24
C TYR A 52 -18.85 14.09 3.05
N THR A 53 -18.39 12.84 3.16
CA THR A 53 -18.50 11.86 2.06
C THR A 53 -19.62 10.84 2.29
N ALA A 54 -20.26 10.84 3.46
CA ALA A 54 -21.38 9.97 3.82
C ALA A 54 -21.13 8.48 3.51
N GLY A 55 -19.93 7.98 3.81
CA GLY A 55 -19.53 6.60 3.53
C GLY A 55 -19.29 6.27 2.05
N VAL A 56 -19.43 7.23 1.13
CA VAL A 56 -19.15 7.04 -0.29
C VAL A 56 -17.66 7.20 -0.58
N ILE A 57 -17.12 6.24 -1.35
CA ILE A 57 -15.77 6.30 -1.92
C ILE A 57 -15.81 5.93 -3.40
N CYS A 58 -14.86 6.43 -4.18
CA CYS A 58 -14.79 6.10 -5.61
C CYS A 58 -14.27 4.67 -5.85
N ALA A 59 -14.51 4.13 -7.04
CA ALA A 59 -14.06 2.79 -7.44
C ALA A 59 -12.53 2.59 -7.33
N LYS A 60 -11.73 3.67 -7.45
CA LYS A 60 -10.27 3.61 -7.29
C LYS A 60 -9.89 3.16 -5.87
N VAL A 61 -10.59 3.69 -4.86
CA VAL A 61 -10.32 3.44 -3.45
C VAL A 61 -10.97 2.13 -3.00
N ALA A 62 -12.18 1.82 -3.49
CA ALA A 62 -12.85 0.56 -3.16
C ALA A 62 -12.02 -0.68 -3.54
N ARG A 63 -11.10 -0.55 -4.51
CA ARG A 63 -10.21 -1.61 -5.02
C ARG A 63 -8.77 -1.50 -4.49
N TYR A 64 -8.51 -0.71 -3.45
CA TYR A 64 -7.12 -0.46 -3.00
C TYR A 64 -6.39 -1.72 -2.54
N ALA A 65 -7.12 -2.73 -2.04
CA ALA A 65 -6.55 -4.03 -1.69
C ALA A 65 -5.83 -4.69 -2.87
N GLU A 66 -6.33 -4.54 -4.10
CA GLU A 66 -5.69 -5.06 -5.31
C GLU A 66 -4.32 -4.41 -5.55
N ARG A 67 -4.18 -3.11 -5.25
CA ARG A 67 -2.91 -2.39 -5.38
C ARG A 67 -1.92 -2.77 -4.29
N ILE A 68 -2.38 -2.89 -3.04
CA ILE A 68 -1.52 -3.24 -1.89
C ILE A 68 -0.97 -4.67 -2.01
N HIS A 69 -1.77 -5.58 -2.58
CA HIS A 69 -1.41 -6.99 -2.75
C HIS A 69 -0.96 -7.33 -4.18
N HIS A 70 -0.75 -6.34 -5.05
CA HIS A 70 -0.35 -6.57 -6.43
C HIS A 70 1.02 -7.28 -6.50
N PRO A 71 1.22 -8.29 -7.37
CA PRO A 71 2.51 -8.98 -7.49
C PRO A 71 3.65 -8.04 -7.88
N ASP A 72 3.39 -7.03 -8.72
CA ASP A 72 4.40 -6.06 -9.17
C ASP A 72 4.59 -4.89 -8.19
N ARG A 73 4.09 -4.97 -6.96
CA ARG A 73 4.29 -3.90 -5.98
C ARG A 73 5.78 -3.72 -5.71
N LEU A 74 6.24 -2.47 -5.64
CA LEU A 74 7.61 -2.16 -5.22
C LEU A 74 7.77 -2.47 -3.73
N LEU A 75 8.51 -3.53 -3.39
CA LEU A 75 8.69 -4.02 -2.02
C LEU A 75 10.07 -3.72 -1.43
N LYS A 76 11.04 -3.31 -2.25
CA LYS A 76 12.43 -3.07 -1.86
C LYS A 76 13.00 -1.85 -2.57
N PRO A 77 14.01 -1.17 -1.98
CA PRO A 77 14.74 -0.12 -2.66
C PRO A 77 15.41 -0.64 -3.94
N LEU A 78 15.41 0.21 -4.97
CA LEU A 78 16.06 -0.05 -6.25
C LEU A 78 16.96 1.11 -6.62
N ILE A 79 18.18 0.81 -7.05
CA ILE A 79 19.15 1.78 -7.58
C ILE A 79 19.23 1.63 -9.09
N ARG A 80 19.21 2.75 -9.81
CA ARG A 80 19.29 2.75 -11.28
C ARG A 80 20.63 2.19 -11.73
N GLY A 81 20.59 1.17 -12.60
CA GLY A 81 21.77 0.47 -13.10
C GLY A 81 22.34 0.99 -14.42
N ALA A 82 21.61 1.86 -15.13
CA ALA A 82 21.99 2.43 -16.43
C ALA A 82 21.54 3.90 -16.58
N ALA A 83 21.44 4.42 -17.80
CA ALA A 83 20.98 5.78 -18.03
C ALA A 83 19.50 5.93 -17.64
N LYS A 84 19.09 7.18 -17.37
CA LYS A 84 17.69 7.48 -17.01
C LYS A 84 16.80 7.19 -18.22
N GLY A 85 15.90 6.22 -18.07
CA GLY A 85 14.97 5.81 -19.12
C GLY A 85 15.15 4.35 -19.57
N ASP A 86 16.31 3.74 -19.30
CA ASP A 86 16.63 2.38 -19.78
C ASP A 86 15.88 1.26 -19.04
N GLY A 87 15.20 1.58 -17.94
CA GLY A 87 14.45 0.60 -17.14
C GLY A 87 15.32 -0.42 -16.39
N VAL A 88 16.65 -0.25 -16.37
CA VAL A 88 17.58 -1.14 -15.67
C VAL A 88 17.69 -0.75 -14.19
N TRP A 89 17.34 -1.67 -13.31
CA TRP A 89 17.35 -1.49 -11.85
C TRP A 89 18.13 -2.61 -11.16
N LYS A 90 18.80 -2.27 -10.06
CA LYS A 90 19.48 -3.19 -9.16
C LYS A 90 18.86 -3.08 -7.78
N ASP A 91 18.69 -4.21 -7.11
CA ASP A 91 18.23 -4.23 -5.72
C ASP A 91 19.24 -3.57 -4.80
N ALA A 92 18.75 -2.93 -3.73
CA ALA A 92 19.57 -2.37 -2.67
C ALA A 92 18.95 -2.62 -1.29
N SER A 93 19.79 -2.62 -0.25
CA SER A 93 19.29 -2.51 1.12
C SER A 93 18.79 -1.10 1.39
N TRP A 94 18.04 -0.92 2.48
CA TRP A 94 17.58 0.41 2.89
C TRP A 94 18.75 1.31 3.28
N GLU A 95 19.75 0.78 3.98
CA GLU A 95 20.97 1.49 4.37
C GLU A 95 21.70 2.00 3.13
N ALA A 96 22.04 1.11 2.19
CA ALA A 96 22.74 1.49 0.97
C ALA A 96 21.97 2.51 0.12
N ALA A 97 20.63 2.40 0.06
CA ALA A 97 19.81 3.35 -0.68
C ALA A 97 19.76 4.74 -0.01
N LEU A 98 19.66 4.79 1.31
CA LEU A 98 19.63 6.03 2.08
C LEU A 98 21.01 6.72 2.10
N ASP A 99 22.08 5.95 2.29
CA ASP A 99 23.46 6.45 2.24
C ASP A 99 23.75 7.10 0.89
N LEU A 100 23.38 6.43 -0.20
CA LEU A 100 23.54 6.99 -1.55
C LEU A 100 22.80 8.33 -1.71
N VAL A 101 21.57 8.45 -1.20
CA VAL A 101 20.83 9.72 -1.29
C VAL A 101 21.50 10.81 -0.47
N ALA A 102 21.93 10.50 0.76
CA ALA A 102 22.61 11.45 1.64
C ALA A 102 23.94 11.94 1.02
N GLU A 103 24.77 11.02 0.52
CA GLU A 103 26.02 11.35 -0.18
C GLU A 103 25.78 12.28 -1.39
N LYS A 104 24.72 12.04 -2.15
CA LYS A 104 24.37 12.89 -3.31
C LYS A 104 23.87 14.27 -2.90
N PHE A 105 23.17 14.39 -1.77
CA PHE A 105 22.77 15.68 -1.24
C PHE A 105 23.98 16.49 -0.74
N LEU A 106 24.87 15.88 0.04
CA LEU A 106 26.10 16.53 0.51
C LEU A 106 26.97 17.00 -0.66
N ALA A 107 27.20 16.13 -1.66
CA ALA A 107 27.97 16.49 -2.83
C ALA A 107 27.31 17.60 -3.68
N ALA A 108 25.98 17.73 -3.65
CA ALA A 108 25.27 18.80 -4.34
C ALA A 108 25.39 20.12 -3.58
N GLU A 109 25.24 20.09 -2.25
CA GLU A 109 25.44 21.25 -1.36
C GLU A 109 26.87 21.80 -1.47
N GLU A 110 27.89 20.94 -1.47
CA GLU A 110 29.29 21.39 -1.61
C GLU A 110 29.57 22.04 -2.97
N LYS A 111 28.79 21.67 -3.99
CA LYS A 111 29.02 22.08 -5.37
C LYS A 111 28.30 23.38 -5.76
N PHE A 112 27.17 23.69 -5.13
CA PHE A 112 26.27 24.77 -5.54
C PHE A 112 25.97 25.72 -4.38
#